data_AF-A0A699JB43-F1
#
_entry.id   AF-A0A699JB43-F1
#
_cell.length_a   1.000
_cell.length_b   1.000
_cell.length_c   1.000
_cell.angle_alpha   90.00
_cell.angle_beta   90.00
_cell.angle_gamma   90.00
#
_symmetry.space_group_name_H-M   'P 1'
#
loop_
_entity.id
_entity.type
_entity.pdbx_description
1 polymer ?
#
loop_
_entity_poly.entity_id
_entity_poly.type
_entity_poly.pdbx_seq_one_letter_code
_entity_poly.pdbx_strand_id
1 'polypeptide(L)'
;MQTQTSNTLHNAIMEAGSKDGPPMLAPGYYVQWKSRIKRYIDTKPNHELIYYCLENPPYELGWKDKEVPTSEGSLITTTKRVHETYKNVSKEIRNQLNAEAEAV
;
A
#
# COMPACT_ATOMS: atom_id res chain seq x y z
N MET A 1 18.27 5.12 -17.42
CA MET A 1 18.03 4.04 -18.39
C MET A 1 17.24 2.94 -17.69
N GLN A 2 15.92 2.83 -17.93
CA GLN A 2 15.12 1.74 -17.36
C GLN A 2 15.48 0.43 -18.08
N THR A 3 15.78 -0.62 -17.32
CA THR A 3 16.14 -1.93 -17.86
C THR A 3 14.90 -2.68 -18.33
N GLN A 4 15.02 -3.37 -19.46
CA GLN A 4 13.95 -4.13 -20.11
C GLN A 4 13.26 -5.12 -19.15
N THR A 5 13.98 -5.65 -18.17
CA THR A 5 13.48 -6.55 -17.13
C THR A 5 12.48 -5.88 -16.17
N SER A 6 12.69 -4.60 -15.83
CA SER A 6 11.78 -3.86 -14.93
C SER A 6 10.42 -3.64 -15.57
N ASN A 7 10.41 -3.32 -16.87
CA ASN A 7 9.19 -3.08 -17.63
C ASN A 7 8.38 -4.37 -17.82
N THR A 8 9.04 -5.51 -18.04
CA THR A 8 8.37 -6.81 -18.14
C THR A 8 7.72 -7.22 -16.82
N LEU A 9 8.41 -7.05 -15.69
CA LEU A 9 7.85 -7.37 -14.37
C LEU A 9 6.66 -6.47 -14.04
N HIS A 10 6.77 -5.17 -14.31
CA HIS A 10 5.70 -4.20 -14.10
C HIS A 10 4.45 -4.54 -14.92
N ASN A 11 4.63 -4.89 -16.20
CA ASN A 11 3.53 -5.27 -17.08
C ASN A 11 2.86 -6.58 -16.65
N ALA A 12 3.63 -7.59 -16.21
CA ALA A 12 3.08 -8.86 -15.73
C ALA A 12 2.24 -8.70 -14.45
N ILE A 13 2.65 -7.81 -13.53
CA ILE A 13 1.88 -7.49 -12.32
C ILE A 13 0.57 -6.79 -12.68
N MET A 14 0.61 -5.85 -13.64
CA MET A 14 -0.58 -5.17 -14.15
C MET A 14 -1.55 -6.14 -14.84
N GLU A 15 -1.04 -7.06 -15.66
CA GLU A 15 -1.84 -8.04 -16.39
C GLU A 15 -2.53 -9.04 -15.44
N ALA A 16 -1.83 -9.51 -14.41
CA ALA A 16 -2.38 -10.39 -13.37
C ALA A 16 -3.50 -9.72 -12.56
N GLY A 17 -3.43 -8.40 -12.35
CA GLY A 17 -4.48 -7.64 -11.65
C GLY A 17 -5.71 -7.30 -12.51
N SER A 18 -5.58 -7.37 -13.85
CA SER A 18 -6.65 -6.99 -14.78
C SER A 18 -7.60 -8.14 -15.14
N LYS A 19 -7.24 -9.39 -14.85
CA LYS A 19 -8.00 -10.56 -15.31
C LYS A 19 -9.28 -10.82 -14.50
N ASP A 20 -9.24 -10.53 -13.20
CA ASP A 20 -10.36 -10.72 -12.26
C ASP A 20 -10.70 -9.44 -11.47
N GLY A 21 -9.96 -8.35 -11.70
CA GLY A 21 -10.19 -7.04 -11.08
C GLY A 21 -11.30 -6.25 -11.79
N PRO A 22 -12.00 -5.35 -11.09
CA PRO A 22 -12.92 -4.42 -11.75
C PRO A 22 -12.20 -3.70 -12.90
N PRO A 23 -12.88 -3.39 -14.02
CA PRO A 23 -12.30 -2.82 -15.26
C PRO A 23 -11.58 -1.46 -15.08
N MET A 24 -11.49 -0.99 -13.84
CA MET A 24 -10.93 0.28 -13.41
C MET A 24 -9.39 0.34 -13.41
N LEU A 25 -8.70 -0.79 -13.64
CA LEU A 25 -7.22 -0.90 -13.55
C LEU A 25 -6.52 -1.18 -14.90
N ALA A 26 -7.22 -1.08 -16.03
CA ALA A 26 -6.54 -1.21 -17.32
C ALA A 26 -5.50 -0.07 -17.50
N PRO A 27 -4.29 -0.34 -18.02
CA PRO A 27 -3.14 0.60 -17.98
C PRO A 27 -3.41 2.01 -18.55
N GLY A 28 -4.26 2.13 -19.57
CA GLY A 28 -4.64 3.42 -20.16
C GLY A 28 -5.58 4.28 -19.28
N TYR A 29 -6.22 3.66 -18.29
CA TYR A 29 -7.16 4.34 -17.40
C TYR A 29 -6.51 4.89 -16.14
N TYR A 30 -5.25 4.55 -15.84
CA TYR A 30 -4.60 4.97 -14.60
C TYR A 30 -4.47 6.50 -14.49
N VAL A 31 -4.05 7.17 -15.57
CA VAL A 31 -3.97 8.63 -15.63
C VAL A 31 -5.35 9.26 -15.48
N GLN A 32 -6.36 8.71 -16.15
CA GLN A 32 -7.74 9.20 -16.07
C GLN A 32 -8.34 8.99 -14.67
N TRP A 33 -8.06 7.84 -14.05
CA TRP A 33 -8.53 7.46 -12.72
C TRP A 33 -7.92 8.36 -11.65
N LYS A 34 -6.61 8.63 -11.72
CA LYS A 34 -5.94 9.57 -10.83
C LYS A 34 -6.58 10.97 -10.89
N SER A 35 -6.90 11.46 -12.09
CA SER A 35 -7.61 12.73 -12.26
C SER A 35 -9.06 12.70 -11.73
N ARG A 36 -9.78 11.59 -11.93
CA ARG A 36 -11.14 11.41 -11.39
C ARG A 36 -11.16 11.41 -9.87
N ILE A 37 -10.20 10.74 -9.23
CA ILE A 37 -10.07 10.73 -7.77
C ILE A 37 -9.77 12.11 -7.22
N LYS A 38 -8.80 12.83 -7.80
CA LYS A 38 -8.50 14.21 -7.37
C LYS A 38 -9.73 15.10 -7.44
N ARG A 39 -10.43 15.10 -8.57
CA ARG A 39 -11.66 15.88 -8.74
C ARG A 39 -12.76 15.47 -7.75
N TYR A 40 -12.89 14.19 -7.42
CA TYR A 40 -13.84 13.74 -6.40
C TYR A 40 -13.47 14.28 -5.02
N ILE A 41 -12.19 14.20 -4.65
CA ILE A 41 -11.66 14.72 -3.38
C ILE A 41 -11.93 16.22 -3.28
N ASP A 42 -11.63 16.99 -4.33
CA ASP A 42 -11.82 18.46 -4.37
C ASP A 42 -13.27 18.89 -4.08
N THR A 43 -14.26 18.02 -4.33
CA THR A 43 -15.68 18.32 -4.04
C THR A 43 -16.11 18.03 -2.61
N LYS A 44 -15.24 17.48 -1.76
CA LYS A 44 -15.57 17.10 -0.39
C LYS A 44 -15.30 18.22 0.61
N PRO A 45 -16.13 18.37 1.66
CA PRO A 45 -15.90 19.37 2.70
C PRO A 45 -14.62 19.12 3.51
N ASN A 46 -14.14 17.88 3.58
CA ASN A 46 -12.90 17.47 4.24
C ASN A 46 -11.74 17.23 3.26
N HIS A 47 -11.77 17.83 2.07
CA HIS A 47 -10.77 17.59 1.02
C HIS A 47 -9.33 17.88 1.46
N GLU A 48 -9.11 18.92 2.26
CA GLU A 48 -7.79 19.25 2.82
C GLU A 48 -7.25 18.13 3.70
N LEU A 49 -8.09 17.56 4.58
CA LEU A 49 -7.72 16.43 5.43
C LEU A 49 -7.39 15.19 4.58
N ILE A 50 -8.18 14.93 3.54
CA ILE A 50 -7.91 13.81 2.63
C ILE A 50 -6.57 13.99 1.91
N TYR A 51 -6.25 15.20 1.44
CA TYR A 51 -4.94 15.49 0.85
C TYR A 51 -3.81 15.32 1.85
N TYR A 52 -3.98 15.83 3.08
CA TYR A 52 -3.02 15.66 4.16
C TYR A 52 -2.71 14.18 4.43
N CYS A 53 -3.72 13.31 4.50
CA CYS A 53 -3.53 11.87 4.67
C CYS A 53 -2.91 11.16 3.46
N LEU A 54 -3.05 11.70 2.25
CA LEU A 54 -2.41 11.13 1.05
C LEU A 54 -0.93 11.52 0.95
N GLU A 55 -0.58 12.73 1.37
CA GLU A 55 0.79 13.25 1.35
C GLU A 55 1.60 12.81 2.58
N ASN A 56 0.92 12.71 3.73
CA ASN A 56 1.45 12.19 4.98
C ASN A 56 0.65 10.94 5.34
N PRO A 57 0.85 9.82 4.62
CA PRO A 57 0.17 8.59 4.98
C PRO A 57 0.52 8.25 6.42
N PRO A 58 -0.45 7.82 7.25
CA PRO A 58 -0.22 7.43 8.64
C PRO A 58 0.73 6.23 8.78
N TYR A 59 1.19 5.69 7.65
CA TYR A 59 2.08 4.57 7.58
C TYR A 59 3.00 4.64 6.34
N GLU A 60 4.30 4.47 6.55
CA GLU A 60 5.27 4.24 5.49
C GLU A 60 5.23 2.76 5.07
N LEU A 61 4.52 2.46 3.98
CA LEU A 61 4.64 1.18 3.28
C LEU A 61 6.07 1.05 2.73
N GLY A 62 6.91 0.33 3.48
CA GLY A 62 8.32 0.17 3.16
C GLY A 62 8.87 -1.20 3.53
N TRP A 63 10.11 -1.42 3.11
CA TRP A 63 10.88 -2.56 3.57
C TRP A 63 11.25 -2.35 5.03
N LYS A 64 10.78 -3.23 5.91
CA LYS A 64 11.19 -3.24 7.32
C LYS A 64 11.82 -4.58 7.66
N ASP A 65 12.84 -4.52 8.48
CA ASP A 65 13.50 -5.69 9.02
C ASP A 65 12.69 -6.19 10.22
N LYS A 66 12.23 -7.45 10.15
CA LYS A 66 11.47 -8.12 11.21
C LYS A 66 12.25 -9.29 11.75
N GLU A 67 12.28 -9.43 13.07
CA GLU A 67 12.80 -10.62 13.70
C GLU A 67 11.78 -11.75 13.64
N VAL A 68 12.18 -12.88 13.05
CA VAL A 68 11.35 -14.08 12.94
C VAL A 68 12.09 -15.24 13.60
N PRO A 69 11.48 -15.99 14.54
CA PRO A 69 12.09 -17.18 15.12
C PRO A 69 12.40 -18.21 14.03
N THR A 70 13.58 -18.82 14.07
CA THR A 70 13.96 -19.83 13.05
C THR A 70 13.20 -21.15 13.22
N SER A 71 12.73 -21.45 14.44
CA SER A 71 11.81 -22.55 14.75
C SER A 71 11.01 -22.23 16.02
N GLU A 72 9.88 -22.91 16.23
CA GLU A 72 9.06 -22.80 17.43
C GLU A 72 9.90 -23.20 18.66
N GLY A 73 10.09 -22.26 19.62
CA GLY A 73 10.92 -22.45 20.81
C GLY A 73 12.42 -22.15 20.66
N SER A 74 12.91 -21.70 19.50
CA SER A 74 14.33 -21.34 19.31
C SER A 74 14.64 -19.93 19.83
N LEU A 75 15.75 -19.79 20.56
CA LEU A 75 16.32 -18.48 20.94
C LEU A 75 17.01 -17.77 19.78
N ILE A 76 17.16 -18.44 18.63
CA ILE A 76 17.76 -17.86 17.44
C ILE A 76 16.66 -17.14 16.66
N THR A 77 16.76 -15.81 16.58
CA THR A 77 15.91 -14.98 15.71
C THR A 77 16.69 -14.67 14.43
N THR A 78 16.00 -14.74 13.29
CA THR A 78 16.54 -14.33 12.00
C THR A 78 15.84 -13.04 11.57
N THR A 79 16.63 -12.03 11.26
CA THR A 79 16.14 -10.78 10.70
C THR A 79 15.79 -11.00 9.22
N LYS A 80 14.50 -10.91 8.88
CA LYS A 80 14.01 -10.95 7.51
C LYS A 80 13.53 -9.58 7.09
N ARG A 81 13.99 -9.13 5.93
CA ARG A 81 13.46 -7.92 5.30
C ARG A 81 12.11 -8.25 4.67
N VAL A 82 11.04 -7.72 5.25
CA VAL A 82 9.67 -7.96 4.79
C VAL A 82 9.11 -6.65 4.26
N HIS A 83 8.46 -6.72 3.10
CA HIS A 83 7.63 -5.62 2.64
C HIS A 83 6.36 -5.60 3.49
N GLU A 84 6.26 -4.62 4.37
CA GLU A 84 5.06 -4.46 5.16
C GLU A 84 3.92 -3.97 4.26
N THR A 85 2.72 -4.44 4.56
CA THR A 85 1.44 -4.20 3.90
C THR A 85 0.38 -4.16 4.99
N TYR A 86 -0.75 -3.50 4.75
CA TYR A 86 -1.82 -3.45 5.76
C TYR A 86 -2.25 -4.85 6.26
N LYS A 87 -2.17 -5.88 5.42
CA LYS A 87 -2.57 -7.26 5.77
C LYS A 87 -1.57 -7.98 6.68
N ASN A 88 -0.29 -7.65 6.62
CA ASN A 88 0.78 -8.34 7.35
C ASN A 88 1.39 -7.47 8.47
N VAL A 89 0.83 -6.28 8.74
CA VAL A 89 1.14 -5.46 9.90
C VAL A 89 0.48 -6.03 11.16
N SER A 90 1.12 -5.88 12.31
CA SER A 90 0.62 -6.41 13.59
C SER A 90 -0.78 -5.89 13.92
N LYS A 91 -1.57 -6.71 14.60
CA LYS A 91 -2.94 -6.34 15.00
C LYS A 91 -2.96 -5.13 15.95
N GLU A 92 -1.94 -4.99 16.79
CA GLU A 92 -1.71 -3.82 17.66
C GLU A 92 -1.69 -2.52 16.85
N ILE A 93 -0.86 -2.47 15.81
CA ILE A 93 -0.68 -1.32 14.92
C ILE A 93 -1.99 -1.03 14.17
N ARG A 94 -2.71 -2.06 13.70
CA ARG A 94 -4.01 -1.87 13.06
C ARG A 94 -5.05 -1.28 13.99
N ASN A 95 -5.10 -1.75 15.23
CA ASN A 95 -6.06 -1.25 16.21
C ASN A 95 -5.77 0.20 16.59
N GLN A 96 -4.50 0.57 16.77
CA GLN A 96 -4.09 1.95 17.02
C GLN A 96 -4.50 2.88 15.87
N LEU A 97 -4.25 2.47 14.62
CA LEU A 97 -4.62 3.24 13.44
C LEU A 97 -6.13 3.44 13.30
N ASN A 98 -6.92 2.41 13.61
CA ASN A 98 -8.38 2.52 13.56
C ASN A 98 -8.91 3.47 14.65
N ALA A 99 -8.30 3.48 15.83
CA ALA A 99 -8.68 4.38 16.92
C ALA A 99 -8.36 5.86 16.60
N GLU A 100 -7.21 6.13 15.96
CA GLU A 100 -6.88 7.50 15.52
C GLU A 100 -7.82 8.00 14.41
N ALA A 101 -8.24 7.12 13.49
CA ALA A 101 -9.21 7.45 12.46
C ALA A 101 -10.63 7.73 13.00
N GLU A 102 -11.01 7.15 14.14
CA GLU A 102 -12.29 7.41 14.81
C GLU A 102 -12.28 8.70 15.66
N ALA A 103 -11.10 9.23 15.99
CA ALA A 103 -10.93 10.41 16.84
C ALA A 103 -10.92 11.75 16.06
N VAL A 104 -11.00 11.71 14.73
CA VAL A 104 -11.03 12.86 13.80
C VAL A 104 -12.42 13.05 13.22
#